data_AF-A0A2E9XBL2-F1
#
_entry.id   AF-A0A2E9XBL2-F1
#
_cell.length_a   1.000
_cell.length_b   1.000
_cell.length_c   1.000
_cell.angle_alpha   90.00
_cell.angle_beta   90.00
_cell.angle_gamma   90.00
#
_symmetry.space_group_name_H-M   'P 1'
#
loop_
_entity.id
_entity.type
_entity.pdbx_description
1 polymer ?
#
loop_
_entity_poly.entity_id
_entity_poly.type
_entity_poly.pdbx_seq_one_letter_code
_entity_poly.pdbx_strand_id
1 'polypeptide(L)'
;MSLYQVQKFLFELNRDSANQQSYREDPRSALSAFDLTPEEINALIKPDIGLLFHFGVNGQILMHFAAFHKIEWQDYLQRMRDGIKTHGPVREGVYAVTGYEGVPAHEQCLSRSE
;
A
#
# COMPACT_ATOMS: atom_id res chain seq x y z
N MET A 1 -2.87 -9.34 9.90
CA MET A 1 -2.76 -8.25 8.91
C MET A 1 -3.66 -8.61 7.76
N SER A 2 -4.46 -7.67 7.27
CA SER A 2 -5.33 -7.92 6.13
C SER A 2 -5.16 -6.78 5.14
N LEU A 3 -4.29 -6.97 4.15
CA LEU A 3 -4.13 -6.05 3.02
C LEU A 3 -5.50 -5.71 2.39
N TYR A 4 -6.42 -6.67 2.39
CA TYR A 4 -7.80 -6.46 1.98
C TYR A 4 -8.50 -5.34 2.76
N GLN A 5 -8.42 -5.32 4.09
CA GLN A 5 -9.08 -4.28 4.91
C GLN A 5 -8.52 -2.89 4.65
N VAL A 6 -7.19 -2.78 4.50
CA VAL A 6 -6.52 -1.52 4.13
C VAL A 6 -7.01 -1.02 2.77
N GLN A 7 -7.01 -1.89 1.77
CA GLN A 7 -7.46 -1.51 0.41
C GLN A 7 -8.96 -1.19 0.37
N LYS A 8 -9.78 -1.92 1.14
CA LYS A 8 -11.22 -1.66 1.24
C LYS A 8 -11.48 -0.28 1.83
N PHE A 9 -10.83 0.06 2.95
CA PHE A 9 -10.94 1.39 3.54
C PHE A 9 -10.54 2.48 2.55
N LEU A 10 -9.38 2.35 1.91
CA LEU A 10 -8.91 3.35 0.94
C LEU A 10 -9.84 3.46 -0.27
N PHE A 11 -10.40 2.34 -0.74
CA PHE A 11 -11.40 2.35 -1.82
C PHE A 11 -12.66 3.13 -1.42
N GLU A 12 -13.19 2.88 -0.21
CA GLU A 12 -14.37 3.58 0.30
C GLU A 12 -14.11 5.08 0.53
N LEU A 13 -12.95 5.42 1.09
CA LEU A 13 -12.52 6.80 1.32
C LEU A 13 -12.38 7.59 0.01
N ASN A 14 -11.84 6.97 -1.04
CA ASN A 14 -11.60 7.64 -2.31
C ASN A 14 -12.89 7.93 -3.11
N ARG A 15 -14.04 7.36 -2.71
CA ARG A 15 -15.28 7.40 -3.49
C ARG A 15 -16.42 8.15 -2.83
N ASP A 16 -16.44 8.25 -1.51
CA ASP A 16 -17.57 8.79 -0.75
C ASP A 16 -17.15 10.01 0.07
N SER A 17 -17.80 11.15 -0.17
CA SER A 17 -17.54 12.40 0.52
C SER A 17 -17.91 12.35 2.01
N ALA A 18 -18.87 11.51 2.41
CA ALA A 18 -19.23 11.30 3.81
C ALA A 18 -18.13 10.53 4.56
N ASN A 19 -17.53 9.51 3.92
CA ASN A 19 -16.38 8.80 4.47
C ASN A 19 -15.17 9.72 4.59
N GLN A 20 -14.94 10.56 3.58
CA GLN A 20 -13.89 11.57 3.63
C GLN A 20 -14.09 12.59 4.75
N GLN A 21 -15.33 13.03 4.98
CA GLN A 21 -15.63 13.96 6.06
C GLN A 21 -15.41 13.30 7.43
N SER A 22 -15.94 12.09 7.61
CA SER A 22 -15.76 11.32 8.84
C SER A 22 -14.28 11.08 9.15
N TYR A 23 -13.49 10.73 8.13
CA TYR A 23 -12.05 10.54 8.27
C TYR A 23 -11.31 11.85 8.59
N ARG A 24 -11.71 13.00 8.05
CA ARG A 24 -11.10 14.29 8.41
C ARG A 24 -11.41 14.72 9.84
N GLU A 25 -12.60 14.41 10.33
CA GLU A 25 -13.06 14.77 11.67
C GLU A 25 -12.40 13.89 12.73
N ASP A 26 -12.45 12.57 12.54
CA ASP A 26 -11.80 11.60 13.43
C ASP A 26 -11.29 10.39 12.65
N PRO A 27 -10.02 10.41 12.23
CA PRO A 27 -9.39 9.30 11.53
C PRO A 27 -9.47 7.97 12.29
N ARG A 28 -9.35 7.99 13.63
CA ARG A 28 -9.34 6.76 14.44
C ARG A 28 -10.72 6.13 14.47
N SER A 29 -11.75 6.95 14.68
CA SER A 29 -13.14 6.47 14.65
C SER A 29 -13.51 5.93 13.26
N ALA A 30 -13.13 6.62 12.19
CA ALA A 30 -13.38 6.17 10.81
C ALA A 30 -12.72 4.82 10.47
N LEU A 31 -11.59 4.50 11.10
CA LEU A 31 -10.88 3.23 10.92
C LEU A 31 -11.38 2.10 11.82
N SER A 32 -12.14 2.41 12.87
CA SER A 32 -12.56 1.43 13.90
C SER A 32 -13.47 0.31 13.39
N ALA A 33 -14.14 0.53 12.25
CA ALA A 33 -14.99 -0.47 11.60
C ALA A 33 -14.20 -1.53 10.80
N PHE A 34 -12.89 -1.35 10.65
CA PHE A 34 -12.01 -2.23 9.88
C PHE A 34 -11.10 -3.01 10.82
N ASP A 35 -10.90 -4.30 10.51
CA ASP A 35 -9.97 -5.16 11.25
C ASP A 35 -8.53 -4.84 10.84
N LEU A 36 -7.99 -3.75 11.42
CA LEU A 36 -6.67 -3.20 11.14
C LEU A 36 -5.77 -3.32 12.36
N THR A 37 -4.52 -3.65 12.11
CA THR A 37 -3.46 -3.65 13.11
C THR A 37 -3.07 -2.21 13.48
N PRO A 38 -2.43 -2.00 14.66
CA PRO A 38 -1.93 -0.68 15.04
C PRO A 38 -0.95 -0.07 14.02
N GLU A 39 -0.17 -0.91 13.32
CA GLU A 39 0.77 -0.46 12.28
C GLU A 39 0.01 0.12 11.08
N GLU A 40 -1.00 -0.60 10.58
CA GLU A 40 -1.86 -0.17 9.46
C GLU A 40 -2.64 1.09 9.81
N ILE A 41 -3.21 1.18 11.01
CA ILE A 41 -3.91 2.37 11.50
C ILE A 41 -2.97 3.58 11.49
N ASN A 42 -1.76 3.43 12.01
CA ASN A 42 -0.79 4.52 12.05
C ASN A 42 -0.36 4.96 10.65
N ALA A 43 -0.17 4.02 9.72
CA ALA A 43 0.17 4.31 8.33
C ALA A 43 -0.93 5.12 7.62
N LEU A 44 -2.19 4.77 7.88
CA LEU A 44 -3.35 5.49 7.31
C LEU A 44 -3.47 6.90 7.91
N ILE A 45 -3.37 7.05 9.24
CA ILE A 45 -3.49 8.36 9.91
C ILE A 45 -2.36 9.33 9.54
N LYS A 46 -1.13 8.83 9.35
CA LYS A 46 0.07 9.63 9.02
C LYS A 46 0.30 9.83 7.52
N PRO A 47 -0.72 9.62 6.69
CA PRO A 47 -0.58 9.13 5.30
C PRO A 47 0.83 8.66 4.90
N ASP A 48 1.29 7.56 5.50
CA ASP A 48 2.59 6.96 5.21
C ASP A 48 2.53 6.15 3.91
N ILE A 49 2.72 6.85 2.79
CA ILE A 49 2.70 6.27 1.43
C ILE A 49 3.73 5.14 1.29
N GLY A 50 4.91 5.28 1.90
CA GLY A 50 5.97 4.29 1.79
C GLY A 50 5.60 2.97 2.48
N LEU A 51 5.08 3.07 3.70
CA LEU A 51 4.65 1.91 4.48
C LEU A 51 3.39 1.25 3.89
N LEU A 52 2.42 2.05 3.44
CA LEU A 52 1.22 1.52 2.75
C LEU A 52 1.58 0.79 1.46
N PHE A 53 2.54 1.31 0.69
CA PHE A 53 3.02 0.62 -0.50
C PHE A 53 3.78 -0.67 -0.14
N HIS A 54 4.60 -0.65 0.90
CA HIS A 54 5.29 -1.83 1.42
C HIS A 54 4.33 -2.94 1.85
N PHE A 55 3.14 -2.60 2.40
CA PHE A 55 2.12 -3.61 2.70
C PHE A 55 1.55 -4.29 1.44
N GLY A 56 1.64 -3.66 0.27
CA GLY A 56 1.09 -4.20 -0.97
C GLY A 56 -0.14 -3.48 -1.48
N VAL A 57 -0.46 -2.30 -0.94
CA VAL A 57 -1.60 -1.50 -1.42
C VAL A 57 -1.42 -1.17 -2.90
N ASN A 58 -2.46 -1.41 -3.69
CA ASN A 58 -2.47 -1.08 -5.10
C ASN A 58 -2.18 0.42 -5.34
N GLY A 59 -1.23 0.71 -6.25
CA GLY A 59 -0.77 2.06 -6.54
C GLY A 59 -1.84 3.01 -7.07
N GLN A 60 -2.91 2.53 -7.73
CA GLN A 60 -4.00 3.39 -8.20
C GLN A 60 -4.83 3.91 -7.02
N ILE A 61 -5.21 3.03 -6.09
CA ILE A 61 -5.98 3.41 -4.90
C ILE A 61 -5.11 4.29 -3.99
N LEU A 62 -3.82 3.97 -3.86
CA LEU A 62 -2.88 4.74 -3.06
C LEU A 62 -2.64 6.15 -3.64
N MET A 63 -2.59 6.28 -4.96
CA MET A 63 -2.46 7.59 -5.63
C MET A 63 -3.63 8.53 -5.31
N HIS A 64 -4.86 8.03 -5.31
CA HIS A 64 -6.03 8.84 -4.94
C HIS A 64 -6.00 9.26 -3.47
N PHE A 65 -5.52 8.39 -2.58
CA PHE A 65 -5.33 8.72 -1.17
C PHE A 65 -4.23 9.77 -0.95
N ALA A 66 -3.13 9.69 -1.71
CA ALA A 66 -2.08 10.70 -1.69
C ALA A 66 -2.63 12.07 -2.16
N ALA A 67 -3.41 12.09 -3.24
CA ALA A 67 -4.07 13.30 -3.74
C ALA A 67 -5.08 13.87 -2.72
N PHE A 68 -5.83 13.01 -2.02
CA PHE A 68 -6.72 13.41 -0.93
C PHE A 68 -5.97 14.16 0.19
N HIS A 69 -4.74 13.73 0.49
CA HIS A 69 -3.83 14.39 1.44
C HIS A 69 -2.99 15.51 0.82
N LYS A 70 -3.28 15.94 -0.41
CA LYS A 70 -2.58 17.01 -1.13
C LYS A 70 -1.08 16.71 -1.31
N ILE A 71 -0.72 15.45 -1.44
CA ILE A 71 0.64 15.03 -1.77
C ILE A 71 0.78 15.11 -3.29
N GLU A 72 1.74 15.92 -3.74
CA GLU A 72 2.01 16.10 -5.17
C GLU A 72 2.59 14.82 -5.80
N TRP A 73 2.39 14.67 -7.12
CA TRP A 73 2.77 13.45 -7.84
C TRP A 73 4.26 13.07 -7.67
N GLN A 74 5.16 14.04 -7.74
CA GLN A 74 6.60 13.79 -7.59
C GLN A 74 6.94 13.31 -6.17
N ASP A 75 6.29 13.91 -5.16
CA ASP A 75 6.46 13.53 -3.76
C ASP A 75 5.88 12.14 -3.49
N TYR A 76 4.74 11.81 -4.08
CA TYR A 76 4.14 10.48 -4.01
C TYR A 76 5.12 9.40 -4.52
N LEU A 77 5.66 9.59 -5.73
CA LEU A 77 6.63 8.66 -6.33
C LEU A 77 7.91 8.55 -5.48
N GLN A 78 8.38 9.66 -4.91
CA GLN A 78 9.55 9.66 -4.05
C GLN A 78 9.30 8.89 -2.75
N ARG A 79 8.16 9.11 -2.09
CA ARG A 79 7.78 8.39 -0.86
C ARG A 79 7.63 6.89 -1.09
N MET A 80 7.12 6.45 -2.24
CA MET A 80 7.08 5.02 -2.59
C MET A 80 8.50 4.42 -2.67
N ARG A 81 9.44 5.12 -3.35
CA ARG A 81 10.83 4.68 -3.45
C ARG A 81 11.51 4.62 -2.09
N ASP A 82 11.29 5.63 -1.25
CA ASP A 82 11.88 5.70 0.08
C ASP A 82 11.27 4.65 1.02
N GLY A 83 9.99 4.31 0.84
CA GLY A 83 9.32 3.20 1.50
C GLY A 83 9.99 1.85 1.24
N ILE A 84 10.31 1.54 -0.02
CA ILE A 84 11.03 0.30 -0.36
C ILE A 84 12.42 0.27 0.29
N LYS A 85 13.14 1.40 0.26
CA LYS A 85 14.48 1.49 0.87
C LYS A 85 14.43 1.30 2.39
N THR A 86 13.37 1.79 3.04
CA THR A 86 13.25 1.81 4.51
C THR A 86 12.67 0.51 5.06
N HIS A 87 11.64 -0.04 4.41
CA HIS A 87 10.88 -1.19 4.91
C HIS A 87 11.20 -2.50 4.17
N GLY A 88 11.89 -2.43 3.02
CA GLY A 88 12.20 -3.58 2.19
C GLY A 88 11.16 -3.82 1.08
N PRO A 89 11.23 -4.97 0.40
CA PRO A 89 10.34 -5.29 -0.71
C PRO A 89 8.88 -5.33 -0.27
N VAL A 90 7.97 -5.14 -1.23
CA VAL A 90 6.53 -5.20 -0.98
C VAL A 90 6.14 -6.59 -0.46
N ARG A 91 5.39 -6.66 0.64
CA ARG A 91 5.03 -7.90 1.35
C ARG A 91 4.01 -8.75 0.60
N GLU A 92 2.96 -8.12 0.06
CA GLU A 92 1.80 -8.79 -0.53
C GLU A 92 1.28 -8.06 -1.78
N GLY A 93 0.33 -8.67 -2.49
CA GLY A 93 -0.30 -8.07 -3.67
C GLY A 93 0.50 -8.15 -4.96
N VAL A 94 0.09 -7.38 -5.98
CA VAL A 94 0.64 -7.47 -7.36
C VAL A 94 2.10 -7.05 -7.45
N TYR A 95 2.56 -6.21 -6.52
CA TYR A 95 3.94 -5.74 -6.47
C TYR A 95 4.84 -6.59 -5.55
N ALA A 96 4.29 -7.65 -4.94
CA ALA A 96 5.09 -8.57 -4.14
C ALA A 96 6.20 -9.16 -5.00
N VAL A 97 7.45 -8.95 -4.60
CA VAL A 97 8.60 -9.53 -5.28
C VAL A 97 8.66 -10.99 -4.88
N THR A 98 8.01 -11.87 -5.64
CA THR A 98 7.92 -13.31 -5.35
C THR A 98 9.20 -14.09 -5.63
N GLY A 99 10.34 -13.41 -5.83
CA GLY A 99 11.60 -14.06 -6.19
C GLY A 99 11.57 -14.69 -7.60
N TYR A 100 10.72 -14.21 -8.50
CA TYR A 100 10.79 -14.62 -9.90
C TYR A 100 12.09 -14.10 -10.52
N GLU A 101 13.07 -14.99 -10.65
CA GLU A 101 14.39 -14.71 -11.23
C GLU A 101 14.36 -14.53 -12.77
N GLY A 102 13.17 -14.58 -13.38
CA GLY A 102 12.98 -14.52 -14.82
C GLY A 102 12.99 -15.89 -15.49
N VAL A 103 12.46 -15.94 -16.72
CA VAL A 103 12.52 -17.11 -17.61
C VAL A 103 13.96 -17.66 -17.76
N PRO A 104 15.01 -16.83 -17.92
CA PRO A 104 16.37 -17.34 -18.14
C PRO A 104 16.94 -18.14 -16.95
N ALA A 105 16.63 -17.72 -15.72
CA ALA A 105 17.08 -18.42 -14.51
C ALA A 105 16.35 -19.77 -14.33
N HIS A 106 15.08 -19.82 -14.71
CA HIS A 106 14.29 -21.05 -14.73
C HIS A 106 14.79 -22.05 -15.79
N GLU A 107 15.12 -21.57 -17.00
CA GLU A 107 15.72 -22.38 -18.07
C GLU A 107 17.11 -22.92 -17.70
N GLN A 108 17.93 -22.15 -16.98
CA GLN A 108 19.23 -22.60 -16.46
C GLN A 108 19.10 -23.65 -15.35
N CYS A 109 18.05 -23.59 -14.53
CA CYS A 109 17.81 -24.59 -13.50
C CYS A 109 17.36 -25.94 -14.09
N LEU A 110 16.55 -25.88 -15.17
CA LEU A 110 16.11 -27.05 -15.91
C LEU A 110 17.26 -27.73 -16.66
N SER A 111 18.15 -26.96 -17.30
CA SER A 111 19.30 -27.51 -18.04
C SER A 111 20.46 -28.05 -17.19
N ARG A 112 20.49 -27.75 -15.88
CA ARG A 112 21.44 -28.35 -14.91
C ARG A 112 20.94 -29.65 -14.29
N SER A 113 19.72 -30.08 -14.64
CA SER A 113 19.10 -31.31 -14.15
C SER A 113 19.20 -32.47 -15.15
N GLU A 114 19.90 -32.27 -16.27
CA GLU A 114 20.32 -33.28 -17.25
C GLU A 114 21.84 -33.58 -17.11
#